data_AF-A0A851TGQ0-F1
#
_entry.id   AF-A0A851TGQ0-F1
#
_cell.length_a   1.000
_cell.length_b   1.000
_cell.length_c   1.000
_cell.angle_alpha   90.00
_cell.angle_beta   90.00
_cell.angle_gamma   90.00
#
_symmetry.space_group_name_H-M   'P 1'
#
loop_
_entity.id
_entity.type
_entity.pdbx_description
1 polymer ?
#
loop_
_entity_poly.entity_id
_entity_poly.type
_entity_poly.pdbx_seq_one_letter_code
_entity_poly.pdbx_strand_id
1 'polypeptide(L)'
;APDYDKSQWIKEKEKLGLDFPNLPYFIDGKTKLTQSNAILRYIARKHKMCGDTEEEKVRVDMLENQVMDFRMSLVMVCYNPEFEKLKPGYLEQLPGKLKLFSSFLGDRKWFVGDKVGPAPGGGTEWGVTCGAAHPPAPPQLTFVDFLMFDVLDQNRIFEPKCLEPFKNLQDFMERFGALEKVAAYMKSSRFTKMPINNKMAKWGGK
;
A
#
# COMPACT_ATOMS: atom_id res chain seq x y z
N ALA A 1 -14.96 -31.20 2.43
CA ALA A 1 -14.31 -29.87 2.38
C ALA A 1 -15.36 -28.84 2.83
N PRO A 2 -15.01 -27.71 3.47
CA PRO A 2 -16.01 -26.72 3.83
C PRO A 2 -16.72 -26.24 2.56
N ASP A 3 -18.04 -26.00 2.62
CA ASP A 3 -18.88 -25.78 1.43
C ASP A 3 -18.60 -24.47 0.66
N TYR A 4 -17.56 -23.73 1.06
CA TYR A 4 -17.13 -22.47 0.47
C TYR A 4 -18.29 -21.49 0.21
N ASP A 5 -19.37 -21.57 1.01
CA ASP A 5 -20.63 -20.88 0.70
C ASP A 5 -20.40 -19.37 0.54
N LYS A 6 -20.93 -18.84 -0.57
CA LYS A 6 -20.88 -17.44 -0.97
C LYS A 6 -22.28 -16.81 -1.01
N SER A 7 -23.31 -17.54 -0.59
CA SER A 7 -24.71 -17.15 -0.73
C SER A 7 -25.01 -15.78 -0.13
N GLN A 8 -24.38 -15.43 1.00
CA GLN A 8 -24.52 -14.12 1.65
C GLN A 8 -24.17 -12.96 0.70
N TRP A 9 -23.06 -13.07 -0.03
CA TRP A 9 -22.68 -12.05 -1.00
C TRP A 9 -23.53 -12.11 -2.27
N ILE A 10 -23.72 -13.30 -2.83
CA ILE A 10 -24.44 -13.48 -4.11
C ILE A 10 -25.89 -12.99 -4.02
N LYS A 11 -26.55 -13.15 -2.87
CA LYS A 11 -27.93 -12.67 -2.65
C LYS A 11 -28.04 -11.14 -2.72
N GLU A 12 -27.00 -10.40 -2.35
CA GLU A 12 -27.02 -8.93 -2.24
C GLU A 12 -26.29 -8.24 -3.38
N LYS A 13 -25.37 -8.92 -4.06
CA LYS A 13 -24.47 -8.37 -5.09
C LYS A 13 -25.15 -7.42 -6.08
N GLU A 14 -26.26 -7.83 -6.69
CA GLU A 14 -26.95 -7.06 -7.73
C GLU A 14 -27.94 -6.02 -7.16
N LYS A 15 -28.19 -6.03 -5.84
CA LYS A 15 -29.15 -5.13 -5.18
C LYS A 15 -28.52 -3.84 -4.65
N LEU A 16 -27.19 -3.79 -4.55
CA LEU A 16 -26.47 -2.66 -3.99
C LEU A 16 -26.40 -1.45 -4.95
N GLY A 17 -26.74 -1.64 -6.23
CA GLY A 17 -26.65 -0.60 -7.26
C GLY A 17 -25.21 -0.14 -7.50
N LEU A 18 -24.27 -1.09 -7.50
CA LEU A 18 -22.87 -0.88 -7.89
C LEU A 18 -22.77 -1.01 -9.42
N ASP A 19 -22.03 -0.12 -10.09
CA ASP A 19 -21.86 -0.19 -11.55
C ASP A 19 -21.13 -1.47 -11.99
N PHE A 20 -20.11 -1.86 -11.22
CA PHE A 20 -19.36 -3.10 -11.40
C PHE A 20 -19.34 -3.88 -10.08
N PRO A 21 -20.36 -4.70 -9.77
CA PRO A 21 -20.50 -5.34 -8.45
C PRO A 21 -19.31 -6.26 -8.12
N ASN A 22 -18.56 -5.89 -7.09
CA ASN A 22 -17.35 -6.59 -6.67
C ASN A 22 -17.05 -6.33 -5.18
N LEU A 23 -16.10 -7.07 -4.61
CA LEU A 23 -15.54 -6.84 -3.28
C LEU A 23 -14.06 -6.42 -3.42
N PRO A 24 -13.59 -5.42 -2.64
CA PRO A 24 -14.37 -4.56 -1.74
C PRO A 24 -15.26 -3.57 -2.50
N TYR A 25 -16.30 -3.09 -1.81
CA TYR A 25 -17.11 -1.94 -2.22
C TYR A 25 -17.15 -0.89 -1.11
N PHE A 26 -17.48 0.35 -1.47
CA PHE A 26 -17.64 1.47 -0.55
C PHE A 26 -18.86 2.31 -0.95
N ILE A 27 -19.71 2.64 0.02
CA ILE A 27 -20.92 3.44 -0.17
C ILE A 27 -20.84 4.67 0.74
N ASP A 28 -20.89 5.86 0.14
CA ASP A 28 -20.86 7.15 0.82
C ASP A 28 -21.93 8.06 0.21
N GLY A 29 -23.11 8.05 0.87
CA GLY A 29 -24.32 8.69 0.36
C GLY A 29 -24.71 8.15 -1.02
N LYS A 30 -24.68 9.02 -2.03
CA LYS A 30 -24.97 8.65 -3.43
C LYS A 30 -23.78 8.02 -4.15
N THR A 31 -22.56 8.16 -3.60
CA THR A 31 -21.35 7.62 -4.23
C THR A 31 -21.23 6.14 -3.89
N LYS A 32 -21.10 5.29 -4.92
CA LYS A 32 -20.95 3.84 -4.76
C LYS A 32 -19.77 3.39 -5.61
N LEU A 33 -18.77 2.77 -4.99
CA LEU A 33 -17.51 2.43 -5.64
C LEU A 33 -17.17 0.96 -5.41
N THR A 34 -16.53 0.36 -6.41
CA THR A 34 -15.77 -0.88 -6.28
C THR A 34 -14.32 -0.62 -6.71
N GLN A 35 -13.45 -1.62 -6.63
CA GLN A 35 -11.99 -1.52 -6.79
C GLN A 35 -11.29 -0.84 -5.60
N SER A 36 -10.41 -1.58 -4.93
CA SER A 36 -9.70 -1.11 -3.73
C SER A 36 -8.96 0.21 -3.95
N ASN A 37 -8.27 0.34 -5.09
CA ASN A 37 -7.48 1.53 -5.42
C ASN A 37 -8.38 2.74 -5.71
N ALA A 38 -9.51 2.55 -6.40
CA ALA A 38 -10.48 3.63 -6.64
C ALA A 38 -11.11 4.12 -5.33
N ILE A 39 -11.44 3.20 -4.41
CA ILE A 39 -11.95 3.50 -3.07
C ILE A 39 -10.91 4.29 -2.26
N LEU A 40 -9.65 3.83 -2.24
CA LEU A 40 -8.57 4.52 -1.52
C LEU A 40 -8.34 5.93 -2.09
N ARG A 41 -8.26 6.08 -3.41
CA ARG A 41 -8.13 7.39 -4.06
C ARG A 41 -9.31 8.31 -3.77
N TYR A 42 -10.54 7.80 -3.69
CA TYR A 42 -11.72 8.60 -3.32
C TYR A 42 -11.59 9.18 -1.90
N ILE A 43 -11.23 8.34 -0.94
CA ILE A 43 -11.02 8.75 0.45
C ILE A 43 -9.84 9.75 0.51
N ALA A 44 -8.74 9.44 -0.17
CA ALA A 44 -7.54 10.27 -0.21
C ALA A 44 -7.83 11.69 -0.75
N ARG A 45 -8.65 11.82 -1.80
CA ARG A 45 -9.04 13.14 -2.35
C ARG A 45 -9.82 13.97 -1.34
N LYS A 46 -10.70 13.35 -0.53
CA LYS A 46 -11.44 14.07 0.53
C LYS A 46 -10.54 14.62 1.64
N HIS A 47 -9.34 14.04 1.80
CA HIS A 47 -8.41 14.38 2.86
C HIS A 47 -7.07 14.95 2.37
N LYS A 48 -6.95 15.28 1.07
CA LYS A 48 -5.73 15.80 0.43
C LYS A 48 -4.51 14.88 0.65
N MET A 49 -4.65 13.61 0.29
CA MET A 49 -3.62 12.57 0.47
C MET A 49 -3.20 11.90 -0.86
N CYS A 50 -3.24 12.65 -1.97
CA CYS A 50 -2.95 12.15 -3.32
C CYS A 50 -1.63 12.67 -3.92
N GLY A 51 -0.84 13.44 -3.17
CA GLY A 51 0.23 14.26 -3.72
C GLY A 51 -0.30 15.58 -4.28
N ASP A 52 0.44 16.66 -4.05
CA ASP A 52 0.09 18.02 -4.42
C ASP A 52 0.80 18.44 -5.71
N THR A 53 2.08 18.06 -5.89
CA THR A 53 2.87 18.37 -7.10
C THR A 53 2.76 17.29 -8.17
N GLU A 54 3.18 17.60 -9.40
CA GLU A 54 3.22 16.61 -10.49
C GLU A 54 4.20 15.48 -10.18
N GLU A 55 5.36 15.80 -9.59
CA GLU A 55 6.36 14.83 -9.18
C GLU A 55 5.81 13.87 -8.12
N GLU A 56 5.00 14.38 -7.19
CA GLU A 56 4.34 13.56 -6.18
C GLU A 56 3.27 12.65 -6.79
N LYS A 57 2.45 13.17 -7.71
CA LYS A 57 1.44 12.38 -8.43
C LYS A 57 2.08 11.25 -9.25
N VAL A 58 3.18 11.53 -9.95
CA VAL A 58 3.95 10.52 -10.69
C VAL A 58 4.44 9.42 -9.73
N ARG A 59 4.97 9.78 -8.55
CA ARG A 59 5.38 8.78 -7.54
C ARG A 59 4.20 7.97 -7.02
N VAL A 60 3.08 8.62 -6.73
CA VAL A 60 1.85 7.96 -6.28
C VAL A 60 1.38 6.93 -7.31
N ASP A 61 1.27 7.34 -8.58
CA ASP A 61 0.73 6.49 -9.63
C ASP A 61 1.64 5.31 -9.92
N MET A 62 2.96 5.54 -9.99
CA MET A 62 3.92 4.45 -10.20
C MET A 62 3.95 3.48 -9.01
N LEU A 63 3.96 4.01 -7.78
CA LEU A 63 4.03 3.16 -6.59
C LEU A 63 2.75 2.36 -6.38
N GLU A 64 1.58 2.96 -6.62
CA GLU A 64 0.29 2.24 -6.52
C GLU A 64 0.32 0.99 -7.41
N ASN A 65 0.70 1.13 -8.68
CA ASN A 65 0.74 0.01 -9.62
C ASN A 65 1.82 -1.02 -9.24
N GLN A 66 3.01 -0.56 -8.89
CA GLN A 66 4.11 -1.46 -8.47
C GLN A 66 3.76 -2.25 -7.20
N VAL A 67 3.05 -1.63 -6.25
CA VAL A 67 2.57 -2.30 -5.04
C VAL A 67 1.50 -3.35 -5.36
N MET A 68 0.64 -3.09 -6.34
CA MET A 68 -0.34 -4.09 -6.80
C MET A 68 0.33 -5.30 -7.45
N ASP A 69 1.33 -5.09 -8.31
CA ASP A 69 2.11 -6.20 -8.89
C ASP A 69 2.81 -7.02 -7.81
N PHE A 70 3.38 -6.34 -6.80
CA PHE A 70 4.03 -7.01 -5.69
C PHE A 70 3.05 -7.83 -4.85
N ARG A 71 1.89 -7.26 -4.50
CA ARG A 71 0.79 -7.97 -3.83
C ARG A 71 0.36 -9.19 -4.61
N MET A 72 0.10 -9.03 -5.91
CA MET A 72 -0.35 -10.12 -6.76
C MET A 72 0.69 -11.23 -6.86
N SER A 73 1.99 -10.91 -6.83
CA SER A 73 3.04 -11.94 -6.83
C SER A 73 2.99 -12.85 -5.60
N LEU A 74 2.67 -12.34 -4.41
CA LEU A 74 2.47 -13.16 -3.21
C LEU A 74 1.15 -13.95 -3.29
N VAL A 75 0.06 -13.29 -3.70
CA VAL A 75 -1.26 -13.92 -3.84
C VAL A 75 -1.20 -15.13 -4.78
N MET A 76 -0.52 -14.99 -5.93
CA MET A 76 -0.37 -16.08 -6.90
C MET A 76 0.30 -17.31 -6.29
N VAL A 77 1.30 -17.12 -5.42
CA VAL A 77 1.96 -18.22 -4.70
C VAL A 77 1.01 -18.81 -3.66
N CYS A 78 0.39 -17.97 -2.83
CA CYS A 78 -0.47 -18.42 -1.73
C CYS A 78 -1.72 -19.20 -2.17
N TYR A 79 -2.26 -18.94 -3.37
CA TYR A 79 -3.42 -19.67 -3.90
C TYR A 79 -3.05 -20.86 -4.80
N ASN A 80 -1.79 -21.04 -5.14
CA ASN A 80 -1.36 -22.13 -6.01
C ASN A 80 -1.42 -23.48 -5.28
N PRO A 81 -1.99 -24.55 -5.87
CA PRO A 81 -1.96 -25.90 -5.30
C PRO A 81 -0.56 -26.42 -4.98
N GLU A 82 0.46 -25.98 -5.72
CA GLU A 82 1.87 -26.32 -5.55
C GLU A 82 2.64 -25.31 -4.68
N PHE A 83 1.95 -24.63 -3.75
CA PHE A 83 2.52 -23.60 -2.86
C PHE A 83 3.90 -23.95 -2.31
N GLU A 84 4.09 -25.15 -1.75
CA GLU A 84 5.37 -25.57 -1.16
C GLU A 84 6.52 -25.64 -2.19
N LYS A 85 6.22 -25.93 -3.46
CA LYS A 85 7.24 -25.93 -4.53
C LYS A 85 7.59 -24.51 -4.99
N LEU A 86 6.62 -23.60 -4.98
CA LEU A 86 6.78 -22.22 -5.48
C LEU A 86 7.33 -21.24 -4.45
N LYS A 87 7.07 -21.50 -3.16
CA LYS A 87 7.51 -20.64 -2.05
C LYS A 87 9.02 -20.34 -2.08
N PRO A 88 9.93 -21.33 -2.28
CA PRO A 88 11.36 -21.04 -2.34
C PRO A 88 11.73 -20.00 -3.41
N GLY A 89 11.16 -20.12 -4.61
CA GLY A 89 11.42 -19.16 -5.69
C GLY A 89 10.90 -17.76 -5.41
N TYR A 90 9.76 -17.64 -4.71
CA TYR A 90 9.29 -16.34 -4.21
C TYR A 90 10.26 -15.72 -3.21
N LEU A 91 10.73 -16.51 -2.24
CA LEU A 91 11.66 -16.06 -1.20
C LEU A 91 13.03 -15.66 -1.76
N GLU A 92 13.50 -16.33 -2.82
CA GLU A 92 14.73 -15.96 -3.52
C GLU A 92 14.63 -14.58 -4.19
N GLN A 93 13.48 -14.26 -4.78
CA GLN A 93 13.26 -12.97 -5.46
C GLN A 93 12.90 -11.82 -4.51
N LEU A 94 12.38 -12.14 -3.32
CA LEU A 94 11.83 -11.18 -2.37
C LEU A 94 12.84 -10.08 -1.97
N PRO A 95 14.10 -10.38 -1.61
CA PRO A 95 15.10 -9.34 -1.30
C PRO A 95 15.33 -8.36 -2.44
N GLY A 96 15.34 -8.85 -3.70
CA GLY A 96 15.52 -8.01 -4.88
C GLY A 96 14.38 -6.99 -5.03
N LYS A 97 13.12 -7.44 -4.87
CA LYS A 97 11.94 -6.56 -4.91
C LYS A 97 11.94 -5.55 -3.77
N LEU A 98 12.26 -5.98 -2.55
CA LEU A 98 12.34 -5.09 -1.38
C LEU A 98 13.45 -4.05 -1.50
N LYS A 99 14.59 -4.40 -2.12
CA LYS A 99 15.67 -3.46 -2.43
C LYS A 99 15.20 -2.33 -3.34
N LEU A 100 14.33 -2.60 -4.31
CA LEU A 100 13.76 -1.57 -5.19
C LEU A 100 12.88 -0.60 -4.40
N PHE A 101 11.99 -1.09 -3.54
CA PHE A 101 11.18 -0.23 -2.66
C PHE A 101 12.02 0.57 -1.67
N SER A 102 13.03 -0.06 -1.06
CA SER A 102 13.98 0.61 -0.16
C SER A 102 14.73 1.74 -0.88
N SER A 103 15.19 1.48 -2.11
CA SER A 103 15.88 2.48 -2.93
C SER A 103 14.94 3.61 -3.37
N PHE A 104 13.69 3.29 -3.70
CA PHE A 104 12.67 4.26 -4.08
C PHE A 104 12.28 5.17 -2.91
N LEU A 105 12.10 4.61 -1.71
CA LEU A 105 11.89 5.39 -0.47
C LEU A 105 13.08 6.32 -0.21
N GLY A 106 14.31 5.78 -0.30
CA GLY A 106 15.54 6.51 0.00
C GLY A 106 15.52 7.04 1.43
N ASP A 107 15.83 8.33 1.58
CA ASP A 107 15.86 9.05 2.86
C ASP A 107 14.52 9.70 3.23
N ARG A 108 13.46 9.53 2.41
CA ARG A 108 12.17 10.17 2.66
C ARG A 108 11.49 9.55 3.89
N LYS A 109 10.71 10.37 4.59
CA LYS A 109 9.88 9.93 5.72
C LYS A 109 8.74 9.01 5.27
N TRP A 110 8.13 9.36 4.13
CA TRP A 110 7.01 8.71 3.45
C TRP A 110 7.39 8.51 1.98
N PHE A 111 6.68 7.65 1.26
CA PHE A 111 7.09 7.26 -0.10
C PHE A 111 6.98 8.38 -1.15
N VAL A 112 6.15 9.39 -0.91
CA VAL A 112 5.85 10.44 -1.88
C VAL A 112 6.47 11.78 -1.49
N GLY A 113 6.18 12.22 -0.25
CA GLY A 113 6.52 13.56 0.25
C GLY A 113 8.02 13.87 0.27
N ASP A 114 8.34 15.15 0.33
CA ASP A 114 9.70 15.64 0.07
C ASP A 114 10.79 15.21 1.05
N LYS A 115 12.03 15.23 0.53
CA LYS A 115 13.27 15.18 1.31
C LYS A 115 13.29 16.35 2.29
N VAL A 116 13.44 16.07 3.59
CA VAL A 116 13.84 17.10 4.55
C VAL A 116 15.36 17.31 4.40
N GLY A 117 15.79 18.18 3.48
CA GLY A 117 17.21 18.56 3.34
C GLY A 117 17.46 19.48 2.15
N PRO A 118 18.41 20.45 2.25
CA PRO A 118 18.67 21.41 1.19
C PRO A 118 19.25 20.68 -0.03
N ALA A 119 18.85 21.10 -1.23
CA ALA A 119 19.41 20.60 -2.47
C ALA A 119 20.95 20.75 -2.45
N PRO A 120 21.74 19.69 -2.73
CA PRO A 120 23.17 19.85 -2.92
C PRO A 120 23.38 20.62 -4.23
N GLY A 121 24.24 21.65 -4.15
CA GLY A 121 24.44 22.62 -5.22
C GLY A 121 24.76 22.00 -6.57
N GLY A 122 24.10 22.52 -7.60
CA GLY A 122 24.56 22.52 -8.98
C GLY A 122 24.57 23.96 -9.45
N GLY A 123 25.74 24.53 -9.68
CA GLY A 123 25.85 25.83 -10.33
C GLY A 123 25.30 25.72 -11.75
N THR A 124 24.48 26.68 -12.14
CA THR A 124 24.68 27.49 -13.35
C THR A 124 23.63 28.60 -13.37
N GLU A 125 24.16 29.80 -13.47
CA GLU A 125 23.56 31.05 -13.86
C GLU A 125 22.51 30.89 -14.99
N TRP A 126 21.24 31.17 -14.70
CA TRP A 126 20.27 31.76 -15.63
C TRP A 126 19.22 32.53 -14.83
N GLY A 127 19.23 33.85 -14.96
CA GLY A 127 18.27 34.74 -14.33
C GLY A 127 16.89 34.62 -14.96
N VAL A 128 15.89 34.29 -14.15
CA VAL A 128 14.51 34.79 -14.23
C VAL A 128 13.96 34.82 -12.80
N THR A 129 13.77 36.02 -12.23
CA THR A 129 13.06 36.20 -10.96
C THR A 129 11.56 36.22 -11.22
N CYS A 130 10.86 35.09 -11.03
CA CYS A 130 9.40 35.04 -10.90
C CYS A 130 8.97 33.94 -9.93
N GLY A 131 8.48 34.35 -8.75
CA GLY A 131 7.76 33.50 -7.80
C GLY A 131 8.60 33.10 -6.59
N ALA A 132 8.25 33.64 -5.42
CA ALA A 132 8.74 33.12 -4.15
C ALA A 132 8.41 31.62 -4.09
N ALA A 133 9.44 30.77 -4.02
CA ALA A 133 9.24 29.36 -3.73
C ALA A 133 8.48 29.28 -2.40
N HIS A 134 7.28 28.72 -2.42
CA HIS A 134 6.58 28.36 -1.20
C HIS A 134 7.53 27.50 -0.35
N PRO A 135 7.59 27.72 0.98
CA PRO A 135 8.35 26.83 1.83
C PRO A 135 7.88 25.38 1.59
N PRO A 136 8.81 24.41 1.52
CA PRO A 136 8.43 23.03 1.26
C PRO A 136 7.39 22.61 2.29
N ALA A 137 6.25 22.11 1.79
CA ALA A 137 5.22 21.56 2.64
C ALA A 137 5.83 20.44 3.51
N PRO A 138 5.37 20.26 4.76
CA PRO A 138 5.85 19.16 5.59
C PRO A 138 5.63 17.82 4.88
N PRO A 139 6.54 16.83 5.04
CA PRO A 139 6.44 15.54 4.36
C PRO A 139 5.05 14.92 4.53
N GLN A 140 4.31 14.81 3.43
CA GLN A 140 2.90 14.44 3.47
C GLN A 140 2.76 12.91 3.37
N LEU A 141 1.98 12.35 4.29
CA LEU A 141 1.49 10.98 4.22
C LEU A 141 0.44 10.91 3.10
N THR A 142 0.56 9.93 2.22
CA THR A 142 -0.38 9.70 1.10
C THR A 142 -1.04 8.33 1.22
N PHE A 143 -2.07 8.06 0.43
CA PHE A 143 -2.75 6.76 0.48
C PHE A 143 -1.85 5.59 0.05
N VAL A 144 -0.81 5.83 -0.75
CA VAL A 144 0.12 4.76 -1.17
C VAL A 144 1.01 4.28 -0.02
N ASP A 145 1.22 5.10 1.01
CA ASP A 145 1.89 4.65 2.24
C ASP A 145 1.05 3.59 2.98
N PHE A 146 -0.28 3.68 2.94
CA PHE A 146 -1.17 2.65 3.51
C PHE A 146 -1.08 1.34 2.72
N LEU A 147 -1.05 1.42 1.39
CA LEU A 147 -0.86 0.26 0.52
C LEU A 147 0.49 -0.41 0.77
N MET A 148 1.55 0.39 0.88
CA MET A 148 2.90 -0.10 1.12
C MET A 148 3.03 -0.75 2.49
N PHE A 149 2.46 -0.15 3.54
CA PHE A 149 2.43 -0.73 4.89
C PHE A 149 1.74 -2.10 4.89
N ASP A 150 0.60 -2.24 4.24
CA ASP A 150 -0.13 -3.51 4.14
C ASP A 150 0.71 -4.60 3.46
N VAL A 151 1.27 -4.34 2.28
CA VAL A 151 2.03 -5.37 1.56
C VAL A 151 3.36 -5.72 2.23
N LEU A 152 4.01 -4.76 2.91
CA LEU A 152 5.20 -5.05 3.70
C LEU A 152 4.85 -5.87 4.95
N ASP A 153 3.75 -5.56 5.64
CA ASP A 153 3.32 -6.35 6.80
C ASP A 153 2.99 -7.79 6.40
N GLN A 154 2.26 -7.99 5.29
CA GLN A 154 1.96 -9.32 4.78
C GLN A 154 3.22 -10.12 4.44
N ASN A 155 4.20 -9.49 3.80
CA ASN A 155 5.49 -10.14 3.50
C ASN A 155 6.29 -10.44 4.77
N ARG A 156 6.25 -9.56 5.78
CA ARG A 156 6.86 -9.82 7.09
C ARG A 156 6.14 -10.94 7.85
N ILE A 157 4.83 -11.10 7.69
CA ILE A 157 4.12 -12.25 8.25
C ILE A 157 4.50 -13.54 7.51
N PHE A 158 4.75 -13.45 6.20
CA PHE A 158 5.16 -14.58 5.36
C PHE A 158 6.62 -15.03 5.60
N GLU A 159 7.53 -14.07 5.71
CA GLU A 159 8.97 -14.23 5.98
C GLU A 159 9.41 -13.16 7.00
N PRO A 160 9.43 -13.50 8.31
CA PRO A 160 9.68 -12.54 9.40
C PRO A 160 10.94 -11.69 9.26
N LYS A 161 11.98 -12.22 8.61
CA LYS A 161 13.27 -11.54 8.49
C LYS A 161 13.45 -10.77 7.19
N CYS A 162 12.45 -10.73 6.31
CA CYS A 162 12.62 -10.17 4.96
C CYS A 162 13.02 -8.68 4.94
N LEU A 163 12.70 -7.93 6.00
CA LEU A 163 13.03 -6.50 6.12
C LEU A 163 14.33 -6.21 6.88
N GLU A 164 14.97 -7.19 7.53
CA GLU A 164 16.21 -6.99 8.30
C GLU A 164 17.31 -6.26 7.51
N PRO A 165 17.53 -6.53 6.21
CA PRO A 165 18.55 -5.81 5.43
C PRO A 165 18.19 -4.35 5.10
N PHE A 166 16.94 -3.93 5.28
CA PHE A 166 16.41 -2.66 4.77
C PHE A 166 15.96 -1.75 5.92
N LYS A 167 16.92 -1.09 6.59
CA LYS A 167 16.66 -0.24 7.76
C LYS A 167 15.59 0.83 7.51
N ASN A 168 15.61 1.48 6.34
CA ASN A 168 14.63 2.52 6.01
C ASN A 168 13.19 1.98 5.86
N LEU A 169 13.01 0.75 5.37
CA LEU A 169 11.71 0.09 5.33
C LEU A 169 11.24 -0.33 6.73
N GLN A 170 12.15 -0.79 7.60
CA GLN A 170 11.82 -1.04 9.00
C GLN A 170 11.37 0.23 9.71
N ASP A 171 12.10 1.33 9.51
CA ASP A 171 11.77 2.64 10.07
C ASP A 171 10.43 3.17 9.56
N PHE A 172 10.12 2.93 8.29
CA PHE A 172 8.81 3.24 7.71
C PHE A 172 7.70 2.45 8.41
N MET A 173 7.87 1.13 8.60
CA MET A 173 6.88 0.28 9.26
C MET A 173 6.62 0.71 10.70
N GLU A 174 7.68 0.99 11.46
CA GLU A 174 7.57 1.47 12.84
C GLU A 174 6.85 2.81 12.90
N ARG A 175 7.26 3.77 12.07
CA ARG A 175 6.69 5.12 12.02
C ARG A 175 5.22 5.13 11.59
N PHE A 176 4.84 4.33 10.61
CA PHE A 176 3.45 4.19 10.19
C PHE A 176 2.60 3.56 11.30
N GLY A 177 3.08 2.46 11.90
CA GLY A 177 2.40 1.79 13.01
C GLY A 177 2.26 2.65 14.27
N ALA A 178 3.14 3.64 14.45
CA ALA A 178 3.12 4.58 15.56
C ALA A 178 2.18 5.79 15.35
N LEU A 179 1.59 5.98 14.17
CA LEU A 179 0.58 7.03 13.96
C LEU A 179 -0.57 6.84 14.94
N GLU A 180 -0.94 7.88 15.71
CA GLU A 180 -1.87 7.77 16.84
C GLU A 180 -3.15 6.97 16.52
N LYS A 181 -3.81 7.32 15.40
CA LYS A 181 -5.06 6.64 14.98
C LYS A 181 -4.82 5.21 14.47
N VAL A 182 -3.68 4.95 13.84
CA VAL A 182 -3.29 3.60 13.39
C VAL A 182 -2.98 2.72 14.59
N ALA A 183 -2.13 3.19 15.52
CA ALA A 183 -1.78 2.50 16.75
C ALA A 183 -3.02 2.19 17.60
N ALA A 184 -3.93 3.15 17.74
CA ALA A 184 -5.20 2.96 18.45
C ALA A 184 -6.09 1.93 17.74
N TYR A 185 -6.18 1.97 16.40
CA TYR A 185 -6.93 0.99 15.63
C TYR A 185 -6.35 -0.43 15.81
N MET A 186 -5.03 -0.59 15.66
CA MET A 186 -4.34 -1.89 15.79
C MET A 186 -4.46 -2.52 17.18
N LYS A 187 -4.72 -1.72 18.22
CA LYS A 187 -5.00 -2.19 19.60
C LYS A 187 -6.49 -2.50 19.85
N SER A 188 -7.38 -2.12 18.95
CA SER A 188 -8.83 -2.29 19.11
C SER A 188 -9.31 -3.67 18.64
N SER A 189 -10.47 -4.11 19.13
CA SER A 189 -11.12 -5.35 18.68
C SER A 189 -11.57 -5.36 17.22
N ARG A 190 -11.55 -4.19 16.54
CA ARG A 190 -11.86 -4.08 15.12
C ARG A 190 -10.68 -4.50 14.23
N PHE A 191 -9.45 -4.45 14.75
CA PHE A 191 -8.29 -4.81 13.97
C PHE A 191 -8.18 -6.32 13.83
N THR A 192 -8.04 -6.77 12.58
CA THR A 192 -7.89 -8.17 12.23
C THR A 192 -6.57 -8.34 11.49
N LYS A 193 -5.62 -9.04 12.12
CA LYS A 193 -4.31 -9.35 11.50
C LYS A 193 -4.36 -10.61 10.61
N MET A 194 -5.24 -11.55 10.94
CA MET A 194 -5.43 -12.82 10.24
C MET A 194 -6.93 -13.16 10.20
N PRO A 195 -7.43 -13.86 9.16
CA PRO A 195 -6.68 -14.35 8.00
C PRO A 195 -6.32 -13.24 7.00
N ILE A 196 -5.22 -13.43 6.25
CA ILE A 196 -4.80 -12.54 5.15
C ILE A 196 -5.57 -12.90 3.87
N ASN A 197 -5.71 -14.20 3.61
CA ASN A 197 -6.33 -14.73 2.40
C ASN A 197 -7.66 -15.44 2.73
N ASN A 198 -8.43 -15.76 1.70
CA ASN A 198 -9.65 -16.54 1.84
C ASN A 198 -9.33 -18.02 2.14
N LYS A 199 -10.29 -18.78 2.70
CA LYS A 199 -10.23 -20.22 3.04
C LYS A 199 -9.78 -21.18 1.92
N MET A 200 -9.66 -20.71 0.68
CA MET A 200 -9.15 -21.49 -0.45
C MET A 200 -7.62 -21.42 -0.61
N ALA A 201 -6.97 -20.43 0.00
CA ALA A 201 -5.53 -20.25 -0.08
C ALA A 201 -4.79 -21.34 0.71
N LYS A 202 -3.62 -21.72 0.22
CA LYS A 202 -2.69 -22.65 0.89
C LYS A 202 -1.92 -21.99 2.02
N TRP A 203 -1.85 -20.67 2.05
CA TRP A 203 -1.24 -19.91 3.14
C TRP A 203 -2.06 -18.68 3.50
N GLY A 204 -2.14 -18.40 4.80
CA GLY A 204 -2.80 -17.22 5.36
C GLY A 204 -4.33 -17.25 5.29
N GLY A 205 -4.94 -18.35 4.85
CA GLY A 205 -6.38 -18.56 4.80
C GLY A 205 -6.95 -19.18 6.08
N LYS A 206 -8.18 -18.80 6.44
CA LYS A 206 -9.01 -19.43 7.46
C LYS A 206 -10.47 -19.42 7.04
#